data_AF-A0A183N3E9-F1
#
_entry.id   AF-A0A183N3E9-F1
#
_cell.length_a   1.000
_cell.length_b   1.000
_cell.length_c   1.000
_cell.angle_alpha   90.00
_cell.angle_beta   90.00
_cell.angle_gamma   90.00
#
_symmetry.space_group_name_H-M   'P 1'
#
loop_
_entity.id
_entity.type
_entity.pdbx_description
1 polymer ?
#
loop_
_entity_poly.entity_id
_entity_poly.type
_entity_poly.pdbx_seq_one_letter_code
_entity_poly.pdbx_strand_id
1 'polypeptide(L)'
;MGLKNNTCGFVELKKVHLIQGSFPAYLKKAWDKYDKDKKSENDNPTVAELELKFEHRDLHWGNVLISHSSSSSNSSPSSSISSNDNLCPYCCTLYNEENEKSYVKFRLEGYEWNIPKFGYIVHLIDFTMSRLEQDEGLVYVDLSTDPTLFQSQGDYQFDIYRHMKSANHNDWKKFTPITNVMWFHYLTTKLCTNSDHSSLSSSSSSSSQLHNVCWKQLHNLEFMTRSFDNYKSAYHLVTNCNIFKNFSDFLKIS
;
A
#
# COMPACT_ATOMS: atom_id res chain seq x y z
N MET A 1 3.72 -23.57 8.26
CA MET A 1 2.98 -22.29 8.08
C MET A 1 2.59 -22.13 6.62
N GLY A 2 1.62 -21.27 6.28
CA GLY A 2 1.41 -20.77 4.90
C GLY A 2 0.41 -21.49 3.98
N LEU A 3 -0.33 -22.52 4.44
CA LEU A 3 -1.31 -23.21 3.59
C LEU A 3 -2.59 -22.39 3.36
N LYS A 4 -3.18 -21.82 4.42
CA LYS A 4 -4.41 -20.99 4.34
C LYS A 4 -4.14 -19.55 3.91
N ASN A 5 -3.21 -18.89 4.59
CA ASN A 5 -2.93 -17.48 4.44
C ASN A 5 -1.46 -17.25 4.05
N ASN A 6 -1.21 -16.39 3.05
CA ASN A 6 0.14 -15.96 2.66
C ASN A 6 0.10 -14.63 1.87
N THR A 7 1.19 -13.87 1.90
CA THR A 7 1.42 -12.68 1.06
C THR A 7 2.92 -12.43 0.91
N CYS A 8 3.30 -11.68 -0.13
CA CYS A 8 4.64 -11.08 -0.26
C CYS A 8 4.64 -9.56 -0.02
N GLY A 9 3.51 -8.97 0.42
CA GLY A 9 3.33 -7.54 0.64
C GLY A 9 4.02 -6.94 1.87
N PHE A 10 4.91 -7.68 2.53
CA PHE A 10 5.75 -7.22 3.65
C PHE A 10 7.23 -7.34 3.25
N VAL A 11 8.10 -6.47 3.76
CA VAL A 11 9.55 -6.59 3.52
C VAL A 11 10.13 -7.87 4.15
N GLU A 12 10.99 -8.58 3.41
CA GLU A 12 11.65 -9.80 3.90
C GLU A 12 12.75 -9.48 4.94
N LEU A 13 12.54 -9.89 6.19
CA LEU A 13 13.54 -9.79 7.25
C LEU A 13 14.65 -10.85 7.06
N LYS A 14 15.70 -10.49 6.33
CA LYS A 14 16.80 -11.42 5.99
C LYS A 14 17.64 -11.86 7.20
N LYS A 15 18.03 -10.92 8.06
CA LYS A 15 18.80 -11.15 9.31
C LYS A 15 18.59 -10.00 10.31
N VAL A 16 18.73 -10.29 11.59
CA VAL A 16 18.86 -9.31 12.68
C VAL A 16 20.25 -9.44 13.29
N HIS A 17 20.90 -8.32 13.59
CA HIS A 17 22.21 -8.28 14.25
C HIS A 17 22.23 -7.17 15.30
N LEU A 18 22.64 -7.51 16.53
CA LEU A 18 23.02 -6.51 17.54
C LEU A 18 24.48 -6.13 17.29
N ILE A 19 24.77 -4.83 17.18
CA ILE A 19 26.12 -4.31 16.89
C ILE A 19 26.48 -3.28 17.97
N GLN A 20 27.68 -3.39 18.52
CA GLN A 20 28.25 -2.44 19.49
C GLN A 20 29.50 -1.79 18.90
N GLY A 21 29.51 -0.46 18.79
CA GLY A 21 30.63 0.29 18.23
C GLY A 21 30.23 1.70 17.79
N SER A 22 31.18 2.47 17.25
CA SER A 22 30.89 3.75 16.61
C SER A 22 30.29 3.56 15.22
N PHE A 23 29.44 4.51 14.78
CA PHE A 23 28.81 4.44 13.46
C PHE A 23 29.87 4.48 12.34
N PRO A 24 29.93 3.50 11.42
CA PRO A 24 31.02 3.39 10.46
C PRO A 24 31.16 4.61 9.55
N ALA A 25 32.39 5.15 9.45
CA ALA A 25 32.66 6.39 8.71
C ALA A 25 32.34 6.31 7.20
N TYR A 26 32.34 5.10 6.61
CA TYR A 26 31.90 4.90 5.22
C TYR A 26 30.38 4.93 5.06
N LEU A 27 29.61 4.43 6.05
CA LEU A 27 28.16 4.57 6.06
C LEU A 27 27.75 6.03 6.25
N LYS A 28 28.49 6.80 7.07
CA LYS A 28 28.26 8.24 7.21
C LYS A 28 28.42 8.96 5.85
N LYS A 29 29.53 8.75 5.15
CA LYS A 29 29.75 9.28 3.79
C LYS A 29 28.73 8.81 2.75
N ALA A 30 28.16 7.61 2.92
CA ALA A 30 27.08 7.12 2.07
C ALA A 30 25.74 7.82 2.37
N TRP A 31 25.46 8.09 3.64
CA TRP A 31 24.30 8.86 4.10
C TRP A 31 24.38 10.32 3.62
N ASP A 32 25.54 10.97 3.82
CA ASP A 32 25.85 12.33 3.33
C ASP A 32 25.69 12.48 1.80
N LYS A 33 25.72 11.36 1.06
CA LYS A 33 25.48 11.29 -0.39
C LYS A 33 24.02 10.97 -0.73
N TYR A 34 23.37 10.11 0.05
CA TYR A 34 21.98 9.68 -0.18
C TYR A 34 20.97 10.80 0.11
N ASP A 35 21.19 11.55 1.20
CA ASP A 35 20.37 12.70 1.63
C ASP A 35 20.22 13.79 0.55
N LYS A 36 21.19 13.88 -0.38
CA LYS A 36 21.14 14.81 -1.52
C LYS A 36 20.17 14.41 -2.63
N ASP A 37 19.89 13.12 -2.82
CA ASP A 37 19.40 12.62 -4.11
C ASP A 37 17.92 12.21 -4.11
N LYS A 38 17.41 11.41 -3.15
CA LYS A 38 16.02 10.90 -3.21
C LYS A 38 15.29 10.61 -1.89
N LYS A 39 13.97 10.85 -1.93
CA LYS A 39 12.93 10.23 -1.10
C LYS A 39 11.91 9.49 -1.98
N SER A 40 11.53 8.28 -1.57
CA SER A 40 10.14 7.89 -1.27
C SER A 40 10.15 6.55 -0.51
N GLU A 41 8.99 6.04 -0.14
CA GLU A 41 8.78 5.24 1.09
C GLU A 41 8.26 3.77 0.83
N ASN A 42 7.28 3.23 1.61
CA ASN A 42 5.89 2.91 1.13
C ASN A 42 5.25 1.38 1.57
N ASP A 43 3.96 0.85 1.28
CA ASP A 43 2.86 -0.15 1.81
C ASP A 43 2.92 -1.71 1.50
N ASN A 44 2.12 -2.77 1.88
CA ASN A 44 0.66 -3.06 2.24
C ASN A 44 0.30 -4.28 3.21
N PRO A 45 -0.75 -4.23 4.09
CA PRO A 45 -0.93 -5.15 5.25
C PRO A 45 -1.82 -6.42 5.21
N THR A 46 -2.82 -6.55 4.31
CA THR A 46 -4.09 -7.30 4.60
C THR A 46 -3.99 -8.69 5.26
N VAL A 47 -3.05 -9.55 4.86
CA VAL A 47 -3.01 -10.95 5.33
C VAL A 47 -2.57 -11.11 6.79
N ALA A 48 -1.72 -10.20 7.31
CA ALA A 48 -1.31 -10.25 8.71
C ALA A 48 -2.44 -9.81 9.67
N GLU A 49 -3.40 -9.00 9.21
CA GLU A 49 -4.55 -8.59 10.01
C GLU A 49 -5.33 -9.81 10.50
N LEU A 50 -5.47 -10.81 9.63
CA LEU A 50 -6.23 -12.04 9.90
C LEU A 50 -5.45 -13.07 10.72
N GLU A 51 -4.22 -13.40 10.33
CA GLU A 51 -3.42 -14.45 11.02
C GLU A 51 -2.80 -13.96 12.33
N LEU A 52 -2.36 -12.70 12.40
CA LEU A 52 -1.50 -12.16 13.47
C LEU A 52 -2.18 -11.02 14.23
N LYS A 53 -3.49 -10.80 14.03
CA LYS A 53 -4.24 -9.64 14.57
C LYS A 53 -3.46 -8.32 14.39
N PHE A 54 -2.91 -8.14 13.19
CA PHE A 54 -2.00 -7.05 12.87
C PHE A 54 -2.72 -5.71 12.66
N GLU A 55 -2.15 -4.65 13.23
CA GLU A 55 -2.46 -3.25 12.92
C GLU A 55 -1.17 -2.51 12.58
N HIS A 56 -1.08 -1.80 11.45
CA HIS A 56 0.15 -1.07 11.12
C HIS A 56 0.37 0.15 12.03
N ARG A 57 -0.73 0.86 12.33
CA ARG A 57 -0.84 2.06 13.18
C ARG A 57 -0.03 3.28 12.78
N ASP A 58 0.96 3.16 11.89
CA ASP A 58 1.58 4.31 11.23
C ASP A 58 1.71 4.06 9.73
N LEU A 59 0.56 4.01 9.04
CA LEU A 59 0.47 3.82 7.58
C LEU A 59 0.38 5.16 6.85
N HIS A 60 1.05 6.20 7.36
CA HIS A 60 1.21 7.46 6.62
C HIS A 60 1.88 7.18 5.27
N TRP A 61 1.97 8.13 4.33
CA TRP A 61 2.61 7.92 3.01
C TRP A 61 4.14 7.69 3.07
N GLY A 62 4.63 7.36 4.26
CA GLY A 62 5.52 6.23 4.48
C GLY A 62 5.06 4.87 3.89
N ASN A 63 3.84 4.74 3.29
CA ASN A 63 3.12 3.51 2.87
C ASN A 63 2.32 3.49 1.48
N VAL A 64 3.01 3.16 0.34
CA VAL A 64 2.82 2.43 -1.00
C VAL A 64 4.20 2.01 -1.71
N LEU A 65 5.07 1.04 -1.24
CA LEU A 65 6.54 0.87 -1.55
C LEU A 65 6.76 0.29 -2.93
N ILE A 66 6.71 1.20 -3.88
CA ILE A 66 6.72 0.90 -5.29
C ILE A 66 8.14 0.57 -5.75
N SER A 67 8.40 -0.73 -5.89
CA SER A 67 9.51 -1.26 -6.69
C SER A 67 9.02 -1.57 -8.11
N HIS A 68 9.86 -1.36 -9.12
CA HIS A 68 9.55 -1.79 -10.47
C HIS A 68 9.72 -3.31 -10.59
N SER A 69 8.69 -4.00 -11.08
CA SER A 69 8.74 -5.43 -11.43
C SER A 69 9.62 -5.61 -12.67
N SER A 70 10.92 -5.86 -12.47
CA SER A 70 11.91 -5.91 -13.55
C SER A 70 11.59 -6.95 -14.63
N SER A 71 11.15 -6.48 -15.80
CA SER A 71 11.08 -7.28 -17.03
C SER A 71 12.50 -7.64 -17.48
N SER A 72 12.92 -8.86 -17.17
CA SER A 72 14.23 -9.39 -17.56
C SER A 72 14.27 -9.77 -19.05
N SER A 73 14.17 -8.77 -19.92
CA SER A 73 14.09 -8.93 -21.37
C SER A 73 14.85 -7.81 -22.08
N ASN A 74 16.08 -8.11 -22.52
CA ASN A 74 16.84 -7.29 -23.48
C ASN A 74 16.27 -7.42 -24.92
N SER A 75 14.96 -7.55 -25.05
CA SER A 75 14.23 -7.45 -26.30
C SER A 75 13.99 -5.98 -26.61
N SER A 76 14.76 -5.42 -27.53
CA SER A 76 14.37 -4.17 -28.20
C SER A 76 12.93 -4.32 -28.73
N PRO A 77 12.09 -3.28 -28.67
CA PRO A 77 10.70 -3.38 -29.12
C PRO A 77 10.67 -3.78 -30.60
N SER A 78 10.22 -5.00 -30.88
CA SER A 78 10.12 -5.53 -32.24
C SER A 78 9.11 -4.70 -33.03
N SER A 79 9.56 -4.17 -34.16
CA SER A 79 8.90 -3.07 -34.88
C SER A 79 7.62 -3.49 -35.62
N SER A 80 6.49 -3.54 -34.91
CA SER A 80 5.16 -3.64 -35.53
C SER A 80 4.01 -3.08 -34.68
N ILE A 81 4.25 -2.03 -33.88
CA ILE A 81 3.16 -1.16 -33.37
C ILE A 81 3.03 0.01 -34.34
N SER A 82 1.84 0.19 -34.92
CA SER A 82 1.55 1.32 -35.81
C SER A 82 1.69 2.64 -35.07
N SER A 83 2.33 3.62 -35.70
CA SER A 83 2.65 4.93 -35.10
C SER A 83 1.44 5.86 -35.03
N ASN A 84 0.43 5.47 -34.26
CA ASN A 84 -0.71 6.26 -33.82
C ASN A 84 -1.33 5.56 -32.60
N ASP A 85 -1.00 6.02 -31.38
CA ASP A 85 -1.96 6.25 -30.29
C ASP A 85 -1.26 6.80 -29.04
N ASN A 86 -1.92 7.75 -28.35
CA ASN A 86 -1.44 8.35 -27.11
C ASN A 86 -1.74 7.45 -25.89
N LEU A 87 -1.16 6.24 -25.89
CA LEU A 87 -1.39 5.24 -24.85
C LEU A 87 -0.60 5.54 -23.56
N CYS A 88 -1.26 5.41 -22.41
CA CYS A 88 -0.60 5.53 -21.11
C CYS A 88 0.38 4.36 -20.90
N PRO A 89 1.67 4.62 -20.59
CA PRO A 89 2.71 3.58 -20.53
C PRO A 89 2.44 2.51 -19.46
N TYR A 90 1.75 2.88 -18.37
CA TYR A 90 1.36 1.95 -17.31
C TYR A 90 0.15 1.09 -17.70
N CYS A 91 -0.82 1.68 -18.40
CA CYS A 91 -2.03 0.97 -18.86
C CYS A 91 -1.74 -0.06 -19.96
N CYS A 92 -0.67 0.12 -20.75
CA CYS A 92 -0.24 -0.84 -21.77
C CYS A 92 0.15 -2.21 -21.19
N THR A 93 0.58 -2.27 -19.92
CA THR A 93 1.18 -3.48 -19.32
C THR A 93 0.23 -4.66 -19.17
N LEU A 94 -1.09 -4.47 -19.33
CA LEU A 94 -2.08 -5.55 -19.29
C LEU A 94 -2.22 -6.33 -20.61
N TYR A 95 -1.76 -5.78 -21.75
CA TYR A 95 -1.96 -6.39 -23.07
C TYR A 95 -0.83 -7.35 -23.50
N ASN A 96 0.19 -7.52 -22.66
CA ASN A 96 1.24 -8.51 -22.88
C ASN A 96 0.82 -9.83 -22.23
N GLU A 97 0.33 -10.78 -23.04
CA GLU A 97 -0.34 -12.00 -22.57
C GLU A 97 0.56 -13.03 -21.83
N GLU A 98 1.85 -12.77 -21.67
CA GLU A 98 2.80 -13.74 -21.12
C GLU A 98 3.16 -13.54 -19.62
N ASN A 99 3.35 -14.69 -18.97
CA ASN A 99 3.97 -14.94 -17.67
C ASN A 99 3.18 -14.59 -16.39
N GLU A 100 3.18 -15.55 -15.46
CA GLU A 100 2.69 -15.41 -14.07
C GLU A 100 3.34 -14.25 -13.29
N LYS A 101 4.48 -13.75 -13.77
CA LYS A 101 5.20 -12.61 -13.21
C LYS A 101 4.35 -11.34 -13.20
N SER A 102 3.32 -11.22 -14.04
CA SER A 102 2.46 -10.03 -14.16
C SER A 102 1.50 -9.79 -12.99
N TYR A 103 1.32 -10.77 -12.08
CA TYR A 103 0.41 -10.68 -10.93
C TYR A 103 1.15 -10.74 -9.59
N VAL A 104 0.63 -10.03 -8.58
CA VAL A 104 0.86 -10.31 -7.16
C VAL A 104 -0.14 -11.39 -6.77
N LYS A 105 0.36 -12.54 -6.29
CA LYS A 105 -0.46 -13.60 -5.73
C LYS A 105 -0.42 -13.53 -4.21
N PHE A 106 -1.58 -13.59 -3.56
CA PHE A 106 -1.70 -13.77 -2.11
C PHE A 106 -2.85 -14.74 -1.81
N ARG A 107 -2.87 -15.30 -0.60
CA ARG A 107 -3.94 -16.22 -0.18
C ARG A 107 -4.61 -15.72 1.10
N LEU A 108 -5.93 -15.74 1.10
CA LEU A 108 -6.78 -15.32 2.21
C LEU A 108 -7.80 -16.43 2.51
N GLU A 109 -7.75 -17.02 3.71
CA GLU A 109 -8.56 -18.17 4.16
C GLU A 109 -8.52 -19.43 3.26
N GLY A 110 -7.51 -19.56 2.40
CA GLY A 110 -7.40 -20.62 1.41
C GLY A 110 -7.74 -20.18 -0.02
N TYR A 111 -8.46 -19.08 -0.19
CA TYR A 111 -8.78 -18.48 -1.50
C TYR A 111 -7.56 -17.74 -2.05
N GLU A 112 -7.17 -18.00 -3.29
CA GLU A 112 -6.08 -17.30 -3.96
C GLU A 112 -6.58 -16.04 -4.68
N TRP A 113 -5.89 -14.93 -4.44
CA TRP A 113 -6.15 -13.62 -5.03
C TRP A 113 -5.00 -13.27 -5.98
N ASN A 114 -5.33 -12.87 -7.21
CA ASN A 114 -4.39 -12.55 -8.27
C ASN A 114 -4.59 -11.09 -8.71
N ILE A 115 -3.75 -10.17 -8.23
CA ILE A 115 -3.85 -8.72 -8.50
C ILE A 115 -2.81 -8.32 -9.56
N PRO A 116 -3.15 -7.66 -10.68
CA PRO A 116 -2.14 -7.27 -11.67
C PRO A 116 -1.20 -6.20 -11.11
N LYS A 117 0.08 -6.31 -11.46
CA LYS A 117 1.14 -5.42 -10.96
C LYS A 117 1.18 -4.05 -11.60
N PHE A 118 0.68 -3.90 -12.83
CA PHE A 118 0.89 -2.71 -13.67
C PHE A 118 2.37 -2.27 -13.80
N GLY A 119 3.30 -3.24 -13.72
CA GLY A 119 4.75 -3.00 -13.70
C GLY A 119 5.36 -2.76 -12.31
N TYR A 120 4.59 -2.86 -11.22
CA TYR A 120 5.01 -2.49 -9.86
C TYR A 120 4.76 -3.59 -8.80
N ILE A 121 5.53 -3.58 -7.71
CA ILE A 121 5.33 -4.43 -6.53
C ILE A 121 5.47 -3.56 -5.28
N VAL A 122 4.67 -3.85 -4.25
CA VAL A 122 4.45 -3.05 -3.04
C VAL A 122 4.80 -3.89 -1.79
N HIS A 123 5.63 -3.39 -0.86
CA HIS A 123 6.04 -4.09 0.38
C HIS A 123 6.08 -3.21 1.65
N LEU A 124 5.37 -3.56 2.73
CA LEU A 124 5.34 -2.76 3.97
C LEU A 124 6.73 -2.58 4.58
N ILE A 125 6.93 -1.39 5.18
CA ILE A 125 8.07 -1.02 6.00
C ILE A 125 7.64 -0.23 7.24
N ASP A 126 8.57 -0.09 8.18
CA ASP A 126 8.44 0.63 9.46
C ASP A 126 7.28 0.17 10.37
N PHE A 127 7.50 -0.99 11.01
CA PHE A 127 6.58 -1.54 12.00
C PHE A 127 6.69 -0.91 13.39
N THR A 128 7.33 0.27 13.54
CA THR A 128 7.68 0.84 14.85
C THR A 128 6.46 1.12 15.73
N MET A 129 5.34 1.59 15.17
CA MET A 129 4.10 1.80 15.92
C MET A 129 3.12 0.61 15.89
N SER A 130 3.45 -0.43 15.13
CA SER A 130 2.53 -1.54 14.82
C SER A 130 2.18 -2.39 16.03
N ARG A 131 1.14 -3.20 15.87
CA ARG A 131 0.65 -4.15 16.87
C ARG A 131 0.36 -5.49 16.22
N LEU A 132 0.79 -6.58 16.84
CA LEU A 132 0.51 -7.96 16.44
C LEU A 132 0.38 -8.86 17.66
N GLU A 133 -0.30 -9.99 17.50
CA GLU A 133 -0.51 -10.99 18.54
C GLU A 133 -0.59 -12.38 17.90
N GLN A 134 0.34 -13.26 18.27
CA GLN A 134 0.42 -14.64 17.80
C GLN A 134 0.84 -15.54 18.96
N ASP A 135 0.20 -16.70 19.13
CA ASP A 135 0.58 -17.73 20.10
C ASP A 135 0.85 -17.17 21.52
N GLU A 136 -0.13 -16.42 22.04
CA GLU A 136 -0.11 -15.67 23.33
C GLU A 136 0.88 -14.48 23.40
N GLY A 137 1.83 -14.37 22.45
CA GLY A 137 2.76 -13.25 22.35
C GLY A 137 2.14 -11.99 21.73
N LEU A 138 1.82 -10.99 22.56
CA LEU A 138 1.44 -9.64 22.14
C LEU A 138 2.67 -8.73 21.99
N VAL A 139 2.86 -8.13 20.82
CA VAL A 139 3.85 -7.07 20.57
C VAL A 139 3.11 -5.82 20.09
N TYR A 140 3.31 -4.69 20.76
CA TYR A 140 2.69 -3.42 20.42
C TYR A 140 3.52 -2.25 20.98
N VAL A 141 3.32 -1.03 20.43
CA VAL A 141 3.76 0.22 21.07
C VAL A 141 2.57 0.98 21.64
N ASP A 142 2.76 1.52 22.84
CA ASP A 142 1.73 2.23 23.59
C ASP A 142 1.72 3.73 23.26
N LEU A 143 1.05 4.09 22.16
CA LEU A 143 0.99 5.48 21.70
C LEU A 143 0.28 6.43 22.70
N SER A 144 -0.32 5.93 23.78
CA SER A 144 -0.86 6.79 24.84
C SER A 144 0.21 7.65 25.52
N THR A 145 1.48 7.25 25.45
CA THR A 145 2.61 7.94 26.07
C THR A 145 3.10 9.17 25.31
N ASP A 146 2.64 9.41 24.07
CA ASP A 146 2.98 10.61 23.29
C ASP A 146 1.74 11.51 23.07
N PRO A 147 1.56 12.57 23.87
CA PRO A 147 0.50 13.55 23.64
C PRO A 147 0.68 14.37 22.36
N THR A 148 1.91 14.54 21.86
CA THR A 148 2.23 15.43 20.73
C THR A 148 1.72 14.87 19.40
N LEU A 149 1.74 13.53 19.26
CA LEU A 149 1.20 12.78 18.13
C LEU A 149 -0.28 13.16 17.84
N PHE A 150 -1.09 13.32 18.89
CA PHE A 150 -2.52 13.62 18.76
C PHE A 150 -2.83 15.12 18.69
N GLN A 151 -1.92 15.97 19.17
CA GLN A 151 -2.06 17.44 19.16
C GLN A 151 -1.60 18.07 17.84
N SER A 152 -0.71 17.40 17.11
CA SER A 152 -0.14 17.84 15.83
C SER A 152 -1.20 18.07 14.73
N GLN A 153 -0.91 18.97 13.80
CA GLN A 153 -1.81 19.40 12.73
C GLN A 153 -1.03 19.69 11.43
N GLY A 154 -1.75 19.96 10.34
CA GLY A 154 -1.17 20.31 9.03
C GLY A 154 -1.08 19.17 8.03
N ASP A 155 -1.32 17.93 8.46
CA ASP A 155 -1.45 16.76 7.58
C ASP A 155 -2.53 15.80 8.12
N TYR A 156 -3.28 15.16 7.22
CA TYR A 156 -4.37 14.26 7.55
C TYR A 156 -3.93 13.02 8.36
N GLN A 157 -2.64 12.66 8.34
CA GLN A 157 -2.08 11.59 9.18
C GLN A 157 -2.35 11.83 10.68
N PHE A 158 -2.38 13.11 11.11
CA PHE A 158 -2.63 13.46 12.50
C PHE A 158 -4.10 13.26 12.90
N ASP A 159 -5.02 13.38 11.95
CA ASP A 159 -6.42 13.01 12.16
C ASP A 159 -6.58 11.49 12.24
N ILE A 160 -5.79 10.71 11.49
CA ILE A 160 -5.80 9.24 11.66
C ILE A 160 -5.37 8.83 13.06
N TYR A 161 -4.30 9.40 13.65
CA TYR A 161 -3.96 9.13 15.06
C TYR A 161 -5.11 9.46 16.02
N ARG A 162 -5.85 10.56 15.78
CA ARG A 162 -7.04 10.94 16.56
C ARG A 162 -8.20 9.94 16.37
N HIS A 163 -8.48 9.50 15.14
CA HIS A 163 -9.52 8.52 14.84
C HIS A 163 -9.21 7.15 15.47
N MET A 164 -7.97 6.67 15.36
CA MET A 164 -7.53 5.43 16.00
C MET A 164 -7.70 5.50 17.52
N LYS A 165 -7.22 6.60 18.14
CA LYS A 165 -7.34 6.85 19.59
C LYS A 165 -8.80 6.87 20.07
N SER A 166 -9.70 7.38 19.23
CA SER A 166 -11.14 7.35 19.51
C SER A 166 -11.70 5.93 19.47
N ALA A 167 -11.40 5.16 18.41
CA ALA A 167 -11.93 3.81 18.19
C ALA A 167 -11.36 2.74 19.16
N ASN A 168 -10.11 2.88 19.59
CA ASN A 168 -9.51 2.01 20.61
C ASN A 168 -9.73 2.53 22.04
N HIS A 169 -10.33 3.72 22.21
CA HIS A 169 -10.51 4.41 23.49
C HIS A 169 -9.19 4.65 24.25
N ASN A 170 -8.11 4.87 23.50
CA ASN A 170 -6.73 4.99 23.95
C ASN A 170 -6.14 3.71 24.60
N ASP A 171 -6.79 2.54 24.45
CA ASP A 171 -6.19 1.22 24.74
C ASP A 171 -5.45 0.70 23.50
N TRP A 172 -4.12 0.78 23.53
CA TRP A 172 -3.27 0.33 22.43
C TRP A 172 -2.95 -1.18 22.49
N LYS A 173 -3.34 -1.92 23.52
CA LYS A 173 -3.22 -3.39 23.56
C LYS A 173 -4.35 -4.06 22.77
N LYS A 174 -5.56 -3.52 22.93
CA LYS A 174 -6.79 -3.94 22.24
C LYS A 174 -6.58 -4.02 20.72
N PHE A 175 -6.85 -5.20 20.14
CA PHE A 175 -6.93 -5.35 18.69
C PHE A 175 -8.13 -4.56 18.16
N THR A 176 -7.85 -3.57 17.32
CA THR A 176 -8.84 -2.61 16.81
C THR A 176 -8.69 -2.45 15.29
N PRO A 177 -8.92 -3.51 14.48
CA PRO A 177 -8.47 -3.56 13.08
C PRO A 177 -9.08 -2.53 12.13
N ILE A 178 -10.11 -1.78 12.55
CA ILE A 178 -10.58 -0.58 11.86
C ILE A 178 -9.45 0.45 11.67
N THR A 179 -8.40 0.45 12.51
CA THR A 179 -7.21 1.30 12.32
C THR A 179 -6.55 1.09 10.97
N ASN A 180 -6.51 -0.13 10.43
CA ASN A 180 -6.00 -0.41 9.08
C ASN A 180 -6.88 0.20 7.97
N VAL A 181 -8.20 0.30 8.18
CA VAL A 181 -9.14 0.94 7.24
C VAL A 181 -9.01 2.46 7.27
N MET A 182 -8.82 3.05 8.46
CA MET A 182 -8.55 4.49 8.61
C MET A 182 -7.27 4.90 7.87
N TRP A 183 -6.26 4.05 7.98
CA TRP A 183 -4.98 4.21 7.31
C TRP A 183 -5.04 4.00 5.80
N PHE A 184 -5.70 2.95 5.32
CA PHE A 184 -5.98 2.76 3.90
C PHE A 184 -6.76 3.96 3.31
N HIS A 185 -7.74 4.48 4.04
CA HIS A 185 -8.49 5.66 3.64
C HIS A 185 -7.58 6.87 3.43
N TYR A 186 -6.71 7.17 4.41
CA TYR A 186 -5.69 8.23 4.27
C TYR A 186 -4.86 8.09 2.99
N LEU A 187 -4.42 6.87 2.65
CA LEU A 187 -3.67 6.62 1.42
C LEU A 187 -4.49 6.91 0.17
N THR A 188 -5.76 6.47 0.13
CA THR A 188 -6.66 6.80 -1.00
C THR A 188 -6.90 8.31 -1.13
N THR A 189 -7.08 9.03 -0.01
CA THR A 189 -7.22 10.49 0.03
C THR A 189 -5.98 11.19 -0.51
N LYS A 190 -4.77 10.77 -0.09
CA LYS A 190 -3.49 11.31 -0.59
C LYS A 190 -3.29 11.06 -2.08
N LEU A 191 -3.64 9.86 -2.56
CA LEU A 191 -3.53 9.50 -3.97
C LEU A 191 -4.48 10.36 -4.83
N CYS A 192 -5.71 10.63 -4.36
CA CYS A 192 -6.61 11.58 -4.99
C CYS A 192 -6.02 13.01 -5.03
N THR A 193 -5.72 13.61 -3.88
CA THR A 193 -5.32 15.03 -3.81
C THR A 193 -4.06 15.35 -4.61
N ASN A 194 -3.09 14.43 -4.65
CA ASN A 194 -1.81 14.69 -5.29
C ASN A 194 -1.87 14.65 -6.83
N SER A 195 -2.91 14.05 -7.41
CA SER A 195 -3.02 13.86 -8.87
C SER A 195 -4.08 14.76 -9.53
N ASP A 196 -5.04 15.31 -8.78
CA ASP A 196 -5.83 16.48 -9.20
C ASP A 196 -4.93 17.68 -9.58
N HIS A 197 -3.82 17.87 -8.87
CA HIS A 197 -2.82 18.89 -9.24
C HIS A 197 -2.05 18.57 -10.54
N SER A 198 -1.99 17.30 -10.96
CA SER A 198 -1.31 16.90 -12.19
C SER A 198 -2.17 17.12 -13.44
N SER A 199 -3.47 16.82 -13.35
CA SER A 199 -4.41 16.90 -14.48
C SER A 199 -4.65 18.34 -14.98
N LEU A 200 -4.55 19.33 -14.08
CA LEU A 200 -4.56 20.76 -14.41
C LEU A 200 -3.37 21.25 -15.24
N SER A 201 -2.29 20.46 -15.36
CA SER A 201 -1.06 20.83 -16.08
C SER A 201 -0.91 20.19 -17.47
N SER A 202 -1.70 19.16 -17.77
CA SER A 202 -1.56 18.35 -18.99
C SER A 202 -2.85 18.36 -19.83
N SER A 203 -3.14 19.48 -20.47
CA SER A 203 -4.08 19.49 -21.59
C SER A 203 -3.49 18.71 -22.78
N SER A 204 -4.36 18.07 -23.56
CA SER A 204 -4.02 17.38 -24.83
C SER A 204 -3.18 16.10 -24.80
N SER A 205 -3.37 15.22 -23.81
CA SER A 205 -3.13 13.78 -23.99
C SER A 205 -4.37 12.96 -23.60
N SER A 206 -4.82 12.07 -24.48
CA SER A 206 -6.03 11.28 -24.27
C SER A 206 -5.77 10.21 -23.20
N SER A 207 -6.27 10.43 -21.98
CA SER A 207 -6.19 9.43 -20.92
C SER A 207 -6.90 8.15 -21.39
N SER A 208 -6.12 7.08 -21.58
CA SER A 208 -6.63 5.76 -21.98
C SER A 208 -7.79 5.36 -21.08
N GLN A 209 -8.86 4.80 -21.65
CA GLN A 209 -10.12 4.49 -20.96
C GLN A 209 -9.91 3.80 -19.59
N LEU A 210 -8.98 2.85 -19.53
CA LEU A 210 -8.54 2.17 -18.31
C LEU A 210 -8.09 3.12 -17.18
N HIS A 211 -7.32 4.17 -17.48
CA HIS A 211 -6.89 5.16 -16.48
C HIS A 211 -8.11 5.89 -15.87
N ASN A 212 -9.09 6.26 -16.70
CA ASN A 212 -10.32 6.90 -16.23
C ASN A 212 -11.19 5.95 -15.40
N VAL A 213 -11.13 4.64 -15.65
CA VAL A 213 -11.76 3.61 -14.80
C VAL A 213 -11.01 3.49 -13.46
N CYS A 214 -9.69 3.28 -13.47
CA CYS A 214 -8.86 3.21 -12.26
C CYS A 214 -9.07 4.45 -11.36
N TRP A 215 -9.12 5.64 -11.97
CA TRP A 215 -9.35 6.91 -11.28
C TRP A 215 -10.71 6.97 -10.58
N LYS A 216 -11.79 6.60 -11.28
CA LYS A 216 -13.13 6.48 -10.68
C LYS A 216 -13.14 5.47 -9.52
N GLN A 217 -12.46 4.33 -9.66
CA GLN A 217 -12.41 3.32 -8.60
C GLN A 217 -11.58 3.77 -7.38
N LEU A 218 -10.53 4.57 -7.56
CA LEU A 218 -9.81 5.19 -6.45
C LEU A 218 -10.71 6.14 -5.64
N HIS A 219 -11.45 7.04 -6.31
CA HIS A 219 -12.44 7.90 -5.64
C HIS A 219 -13.56 7.09 -4.98
N ASN A 220 -14.01 5.99 -5.59
CA ASN A 220 -14.99 5.09 -4.96
C ASN A 220 -14.43 4.47 -3.67
N LEU A 221 -13.17 4.01 -3.67
CA LEU A 221 -12.51 3.47 -2.47
C LEU A 221 -12.35 4.52 -1.37
N GLU A 222 -11.94 5.74 -1.73
CA GLU A 222 -11.83 6.88 -0.81
C GLU A 222 -13.20 7.18 -0.17
N PHE A 223 -14.24 7.41 -0.99
CA PHE A 223 -15.59 7.70 -0.53
C PHE A 223 -16.18 6.57 0.33
N MET A 224 -16.02 5.30 -0.09
CA MET A 224 -16.55 4.16 0.64
C MET A 224 -15.85 3.90 1.98
N THR A 225 -14.62 4.40 2.19
CA THR A 225 -13.87 4.21 3.44
C THR A 225 -13.94 5.41 4.38
N ARG A 226 -14.24 6.60 3.87
CA ARG A 226 -14.29 7.89 4.61
C ARG A 226 -15.11 7.89 5.90
N SER A 227 -16.17 7.09 6.01
CA SER A 227 -17.01 7.03 7.23
C SER A 227 -16.43 6.16 8.35
N PHE A 228 -15.47 5.27 8.04
CA PHE A 228 -15.00 4.18 8.91
C PHE A 228 -16.09 3.21 9.40
N ASP A 229 -17.34 3.36 8.95
CA ASP A 229 -18.45 2.50 9.34
C ASP A 229 -18.70 1.35 8.37
N ASN A 230 -18.46 1.56 7.07
CA ASN A 230 -18.82 0.62 6.00
C ASN A 230 -18.03 -0.70 6.04
N TYR A 231 -16.80 -0.67 6.54
CA TYR A 231 -15.94 -1.85 6.71
C TYR A 231 -15.28 -1.83 8.07
N LYS A 232 -15.22 -2.98 8.76
CA LYS A 232 -14.69 -3.05 10.13
C LYS A 232 -13.21 -3.46 10.23
N SER A 233 -12.59 -3.82 9.10
CA SER A 233 -11.20 -4.28 9.00
C SER A 233 -10.73 -4.25 7.53
N ALA A 234 -9.42 -4.34 7.26
CA ALA A 234 -8.88 -4.46 5.90
C ALA A 234 -9.26 -5.79 5.24
N TYR A 235 -9.28 -6.90 6.00
CA TYR A 235 -9.85 -8.17 5.60
C TYR A 235 -11.30 -8.02 5.14
N HIS A 236 -12.16 -7.33 5.91
CA HIS A 236 -13.56 -7.10 5.54
C HIS A 236 -13.69 -6.18 4.32
N LEU A 237 -12.78 -5.21 4.15
CA LEU A 237 -12.70 -4.38 2.94
C LEU A 237 -12.39 -5.22 1.69
N VAL A 238 -11.35 -6.05 1.72
CA VAL A 238 -10.96 -6.91 0.60
C VAL A 238 -12.01 -7.99 0.31
N THR A 239 -12.56 -8.63 1.35
CA THR A 239 -13.54 -9.72 1.19
C THR A 239 -14.96 -9.24 0.86
N ASN A 240 -15.33 -7.98 1.11
CA ASN A 240 -16.69 -7.49 0.82
C ASN A 240 -16.79 -6.41 -0.27
N CYS A 241 -15.71 -5.67 -0.61
CA CYS A 241 -15.79 -4.66 -1.67
C CYS A 241 -15.79 -5.27 -3.08
N ASN A 242 -16.75 -4.85 -3.91
CA ASN A 242 -16.89 -5.32 -5.30
C ASN A 242 -15.67 -5.00 -6.19
N ILE A 243 -14.91 -3.94 -5.87
CA ILE A 243 -13.71 -3.51 -6.62
C ILE A 243 -12.60 -4.57 -6.53
N PHE A 244 -12.46 -5.23 -5.38
CA PHE A 244 -11.48 -6.30 -5.19
C PHE A 244 -12.00 -7.67 -5.64
N LYS A 245 -13.30 -7.96 -5.41
CA LYS A 245 -13.94 -9.21 -5.85
C LYS A 245 -13.95 -9.38 -7.37
N ASN A 246 -14.41 -8.37 -8.11
CA ASN A 246 -14.73 -8.51 -9.53
C ASN A 246 -13.63 -7.90 -10.40
N PHE A 247 -12.35 -8.16 -10.09
CA PHE A 247 -11.24 -7.60 -10.85
C PHE A 247 -11.25 -8.06 -12.33
N SER A 248 -11.82 -9.23 -12.63
CA SER A 248 -12.07 -9.68 -14.01
C SER A 248 -13.05 -8.81 -14.81
N ASP A 249 -13.87 -7.99 -14.13
CA ASP A 249 -14.85 -7.09 -14.74
C ASP A 249 -14.47 -5.61 -14.58
N PHE A 250 -13.48 -5.30 -13.73
CA PHE A 250 -12.82 -3.99 -13.61
C PHE A 250 -12.32 -3.45 -14.97
N LEU A 251 -11.97 -4.35 -15.90
CA LEU A 251 -11.53 -4.02 -17.27
C LEU A 251 -12.67 -3.99 -18.30
N LYS A 252 -13.90 -4.38 -17.94
CA LYS A 252 -15.05 -4.54 -18.85
C LYS A 252 -16.10 -3.43 -18.74
N ILE A 253 -16.03 -2.58 -17.71
CA ILE A 253 -16.95 -1.46 -17.54
C ILE A 253 -16.49 -0.30 -18.42
N SER A 254 -16.99 -0.29 -19.66
CA SER A 254 -16.80 0.75 -20.67
C SER A 254 -17.74 1.93 -20.47
#